data_AF-X1QF38-F1
#
_entry.id   AF-X1QF38-F1
#
_cell.length_a   1.000
_cell.length_b   1.000
_cell.length_c   1.000
_cell.angle_alpha   90.00
_cell.angle_beta   90.00
_cell.angle_gamma   90.00
#
_symmetry.space_group_name_H-M   'P 1'
#
loop_
_entity.id
_entity.type
_entity.pdbx_description
1 polymer ?
#
loop_
_entity_poly.entity_id
_entity_poly.type
_entity_poly.pdbx_seq_one_letter_code
_entity_poly.pdbx_strand_id
1 'polypeptide(L)'
;MNNLKISKLVNEEKKIKKELMEELEPINYKIQNDPFSFQWMFEFPEILYQLHGFGFIIGNPPYIQLSMDSNLRELYQDYLKDFFGSSMGRLNTFGFFIKLGIDLLIKDGMLGYIIPNTLLNLPYYKELREIILNSCIIESICLLQ
;
A
#
# COMPACT_ATOMS: atom_id res chain seq x y z
N MET A 1 -9.41 36.99 1.82
CA MET A 1 -9.66 36.07 0.68
C MET A 1 -9.30 34.60 0.95
N ASN A 2 -8.42 34.26 1.91
CA ASN A 2 -8.03 32.86 2.19
C ASN A 2 -9.08 32.01 2.96
N ASN A 3 -9.81 32.59 3.92
CA ASN A 3 -10.75 31.81 4.76
C ASN A 3 -11.96 31.25 4.00
N LEU A 4 -12.42 31.95 2.95
CA LEU A 4 -13.53 31.49 2.11
C LEU A 4 -13.15 30.36 1.14
N LYS A 5 -11.87 30.26 0.76
CA LYS A 5 -11.36 29.12 -0.02
C LYS A 5 -11.20 27.89 0.86
N ILE A 6 -10.66 28.07 2.06
CA ILE A 6 -10.49 26.99 3.04
C ILE A 6 -11.86 26.41 3.46
N SER A 7 -12.85 27.27 3.76
CA SER A 7 -14.19 26.77 4.13
C SER A 7 -14.90 26.03 3.01
N LYS A 8 -14.68 26.41 1.74
CA LYS A 8 -15.20 25.67 0.58
C LYS A 8 -14.57 24.29 0.46
N LEU A 9 -13.24 24.20 0.56
CA LEU A 9 -12.51 22.92 0.49
C LEU A 9 -12.96 21.95 1.62
N VAL A 10 -13.10 22.46 2.85
CA VAL A 10 -13.57 21.65 3.99
C VAL A 10 -15.01 21.16 3.78
N ASN A 11 -15.87 21.94 3.15
CA ASN A 11 -17.25 21.54 2.87
C ASN A 11 -17.33 20.53 1.72
N GLU A 12 -16.46 20.65 0.70
CA GLU A 12 -16.34 19.66 -0.36
C GLU A 12 -15.84 18.31 0.18
N GLU A 13 -14.81 18.33 1.04
CA GLU A 13 -14.31 17.12 1.72
C GLU A 13 -15.43 16.40 2.48
N LYS A 14 -16.20 17.13 3.30
CA LYS A 14 -17.33 16.56 4.05
C LYS A 14 -18.41 15.95 3.14
N LYS A 15 -18.67 16.58 1.99
CA LYS A 15 -19.67 16.10 1.03
C LYS A 15 -19.21 14.80 0.38
N ILE A 16 -17.96 14.73 -0.07
CA ILE A 16 -17.37 13.51 -0.65
C ILE A 16 -17.38 12.38 0.38
N LYS A 17 -16.94 12.62 1.62
CA LYS A 17 -16.98 11.57 2.67
C LYS A 17 -18.37 11.00 2.85
N LYS A 18 -19.39 11.85 2.81
CA LYS A 18 -20.79 11.43 2.94
C LYS A 18 -21.25 10.58 1.75
N GLU A 19 -21.01 11.04 0.52
CA GLU A 19 -21.40 10.31 -0.69
C GLU A 19 -20.69 8.94 -0.78
N LEU A 20 -19.41 8.89 -0.43
CA LEU A 20 -18.65 7.64 -0.41
C LEU A 20 -19.13 6.68 0.69
N MET A 21 -19.50 7.19 1.86
CA MET A 21 -20.07 6.38 2.94
C MET A 21 -21.42 5.76 2.57
N GLU A 22 -22.26 6.49 1.83
CA GLU A 22 -23.55 5.99 1.34
C GLU A 22 -23.38 4.94 0.24
N GLU A 23 -22.42 5.12 -0.69
CA GLU A 23 -22.14 4.15 -1.77
C GLU A 23 -21.52 2.85 -1.22
N LEU A 24 -20.68 2.94 -0.20
CA LEU A 24 -19.95 1.81 0.37
C LEU A 24 -20.63 1.17 1.60
N GLU A 25 -21.78 1.68 2.04
CA GLU A 25 -22.52 1.21 3.22
C GLU A 25 -22.70 -0.33 3.30
N PRO A 26 -23.04 -1.04 2.20
CA PRO A 26 -23.18 -2.50 2.21
C PRO A 26 -21.87 -3.26 2.48
N ILE A 27 -20.73 -2.69 2.04
CA ILE A 27 -19.38 -3.24 2.25
C ILE A 27 -18.90 -2.88 3.67
N ASN A 28 -19.21 -1.67 4.10
CA ASN A 28 -18.85 -1.09 5.39
C ASN A 28 -19.49 -1.85 6.58
N TYR A 29 -20.72 -2.37 6.45
CA TYR A 29 -21.41 -3.11 7.52
C TYR A 29 -20.67 -4.39 7.98
N LYS A 30 -19.94 -5.07 7.08
CA LYS A 30 -19.12 -6.24 7.44
C LYS A 30 -17.78 -5.86 8.09
N ILE A 31 -17.26 -4.68 7.78
CA ILE A 31 -15.92 -4.20 8.14
C ILE A 31 -15.95 -3.45 9.47
N GLN A 32 -16.97 -2.63 9.74
CA GLN A 32 -17.13 -1.89 11.00
C GLN A 32 -17.23 -2.77 12.26
N ASN A 33 -17.57 -4.05 12.12
CA ASN A 33 -17.64 -4.98 13.24
C ASN A 33 -16.28 -5.56 13.66
N ASP A 34 -15.20 -5.25 12.93
CA ASP A 34 -13.82 -5.52 13.35
C ASP A 34 -13.10 -4.19 13.63
N PRO A 35 -12.91 -3.82 14.92
CA PRO A 35 -12.24 -2.58 15.31
C PRO A 35 -10.74 -2.54 14.94
N PHE A 36 -10.18 -3.63 14.40
CA PHE A 36 -8.80 -3.69 13.90
C PHE A 36 -8.71 -3.63 12.38
N SER A 37 -9.83 -3.51 11.67
CA SER A 37 -9.82 -3.48 10.20
C SER A 37 -9.47 -2.09 9.67
N PHE A 38 -8.25 -1.95 9.18
CA PHE A 38 -7.80 -0.75 8.48
C PHE A 38 -8.05 -0.89 6.98
N GLN A 39 -8.68 0.11 6.36
CA GLN A 39 -9.01 0.10 4.94
C GLN A 39 -8.72 1.45 4.31
N TRP A 40 -7.72 1.48 3.41
CA TRP A 40 -7.24 2.73 2.81
C TRP A 40 -8.34 3.58 2.18
N MET A 41 -9.35 2.96 1.54
CA MET A 41 -10.45 3.67 0.88
C MET A 41 -11.37 4.40 1.86
N PHE A 42 -11.53 3.90 3.09
CA PHE A 42 -12.35 4.53 4.13
C PHE A 42 -11.56 5.57 4.94
N GLU A 43 -10.27 5.30 5.16
CA GLU A 43 -9.39 6.18 5.92
C GLU A 43 -8.93 7.39 5.09
N PHE A 44 -8.73 7.20 3.78
CA PHE A 44 -8.27 8.23 2.85
C PHE A 44 -9.14 8.29 1.58
N PRO A 45 -10.45 8.56 1.72
CA PRO A 45 -11.38 8.54 0.61
C PRO A 45 -11.06 9.61 -0.43
N GLU A 46 -10.62 10.80 -0.01
CA GLU A 46 -10.21 11.87 -0.93
C GLU A 46 -9.04 11.45 -1.81
N ILE A 47 -8.10 10.70 -1.23
CA ILE A 47 -6.87 10.29 -1.91
C ILE A 47 -7.16 9.16 -2.91
N LEU A 48 -7.89 8.12 -2.49
CA LEU A 48 -8.09 6.96 -3.35
C LEU A 48 -9.26 7.11 -4.32
N TYR A 49 -10.32 7.84 -3.97
CA TYR A 49 -11.47 8.02 -4.86
C TYR A 49 -11.31 9.19 -5.82
N GLN A 50 -10.82 10.35 -5.35
CA GLN A 50 -10.70 11.54 -6.22
C GLN A 50 -9.33 11.63 -6.90
N LEU A 51 -8.26 11.42 -6.12
CA LEU A 51 -6.89 11.53 -6.63
C LEU A 51 -6.36 10.22 -7.21
N HIS A 52 -7.10 9.11 -7.05
CA HIS A 52 -6.76 7.78 -7.57
C HIS A 52 -5.44 7.21 -7.01
N GLY A 53 -4.97 7.70 -5.86
CA GLY A 53 -3.72 7.25 -5.24
C GLY A 53 -2.96 8.33 -4.48
N PHE A 54 -1.84 7.94 -3.89
CA PHE A 54 -0.90 8.83 -3.20
C PHE A 54 0.13 9.39 -4.17
N GLY A 55 0.48 10.68 -4.02
CA GLY A 55 1.59 11.29 -4.76
C GLY A 55 2.97 10.86 -4.23
N PHE A 56 3.07 10.61 -2.93
CA PHE A 56 4.31 10.21 -2.27
C PHE A 56 4.00 9.16 -1.20
N ILE A 57 4.77 8.08 -1.18
CA ILE A 57 4.72 7.07 -0.12
C ILE A 57 6.14 6.88 0.40
N ILE A 58 6.32 7.09 1.70
CA ILE A 58 7.60 6.86 2.40
C ILE A 58 7.40 5.91 3.57
N GLY A 59 8.41 5.11 3.91
CA GLY A 59 8.26 4.19 5.02
C GLY A 59 9.45 3.27 5.28
N ASN A 60 9.35 2.57 6.40
CA ASN A 60 10.22 1.48 6.78
C ASN A 60 9.34 0.22 6.93
N PRO A 61 9.08 -0.52 5.84
CA PRO A 61 8.19 -1.67 5.90
C PRO A 61 8.72 -2.75 6.85
N PRO A 62 7.87 -3.61 7.42
CA PRO A 62 8.30 -4.71 8.27
C PRO A 62 9.11 -5.75 7.48
N TYR A 63 10.07 -6.42 8.14
CA TYR A 63 10.99 -7.40 7.52
C TYR A 63 10.80 -8.82 8.07
N ILE A 64 9.57 -9.32 8.10
CA ILE A 64 9.23 -10.65 8.63
C ILE A 64 9.26 -11.67 7.50
N GLN A 65 10.09 -12.70 7.63
CA GLN A 65 10.04 -13.86 6.74
C GLN A 65 8.92 -14.81 7.19
N LEU A 66 7.74 -14.65 6.61
CA LEU A 66 6.54 -15.41 6.94
C LEU A 66 6.72 -16.92 6.77
N SER A 67 7.59 -17.35 5.85
CA SER A 67 7.88 -18.77 5.65
C SER A 67 8.64 -19.43 6.81
N MET A 68 9.17 -18.66 7.76
CA MET A 68 9.93 -19.16 8.92
C MET A 68 9.14 -19.06 10.23
N ASP A 69 7.97 -18.43 10.20
CA ASP A 69 7.13 -18.27 11.39
C ASP A 69 6.09 -19.38 11.44
N SER A 70 6.33 -20.37 12.31
CA SER A 70 5.42 -21.50 12.52
C SER A 70 4.07 -21.09 13.11
N ASN A 71 3.96 -19.90 13.69
CA ASN A 71 2.72 -19.39 14.29
C ASN A 71 1.84 -18.64 13.28
N LEU A 72 2.45 -18.16 12.18
CA LEU A 72 1.70 -17.59 11.06
C LEU A 72 1.09 -18.73 10.24
N ARG A 73 -0.20 -18.96 10.48
CA ARG A 73 -1.00 -20.01 9.83
C ARG A 73 -0.77 -20.00 8.32
N GLU A 74 -0.65 -21.19 7.72
CA GLU A 74 -0.56 -21.43 6.28
C GLU A 74 -1.57 -20.58 5.46
N LEU A 75 -2.79 -20.45 6.00
CA LEU A 75 -3.86 -19.59 5.45
C LEU A 75 -3.45 -18.13 5.19
N TYR A 76 -2.60 -17.53 6.03
CA TYR A 76 -2.16 -16.14 5.85
C TYR A 76 -1.15 -16.01 4.71
N GLN A 77 -0.25 -17.00 4.59
CA GLN A 77 0.72 -17.05 3.50
C GLN A 77 0.03 -17.24 2.15
N ASP A 78 -0.97 -18.12 2.10
CA ASP A 78 -1.74 -18.36 0.88
C ASP A 78 -2.62 -17.18 0.54
N TYR A 79 -3.28 -16.56 1.53
CA TYR A 79 -4.01 -15.31 1.31
C TYR A 79 -3.15 -14.23 0.65
N LEU A 80 -1.91 -14.03 1.12
CA LEU A 80 -1.01 -13.04 0.52
C LEU A 80 -0.60 -13.41 -0.91
N LYS A 81 -0.29 -14.69 -1.17
CA LYS A 81 0.01 -15.14 -2.53
C LYS A 81 -1.18 -14.93 -3.46
N ASP A 82 -2.39 -15.25 -3.01
CA ASP A 82 -3.61 -15.11 -3.81
C ASP A 82 -3.93 -13.64 -4.04
N PHE A 83 -3.84 -12.81 -3.01
CA PHE A 83 -4.12 -11.37 -3.08
C PHE A 83 -3.15 -10.65 -4.01
N PHE A 84 -1.85 -10.94 -3.92
CA PHE A 84 -0.82 -10.31 -4.75
C PHE A 84 -0.52 -11.07 -6.04
N GLY A 85 -1.14 -12.22 -6.26
CA GLY A 85 -0.89 -13.14 -7.38
C GLY A 85 0.48 -13.83 -7.35
N SER A 86 1.32 -13.55 -6.34
CA SER A 86 2.65 -14.12 -6.20
C SER A 86 3.24 -13.94 -4.79
N SER A 87 4.19 -14.81 -4.45
CA SER A 87 5.06 -14.66 -3.28
C SER A 87 6.22 -13.66 -3.47
N MET A 88 6.47 -13.23 -4.72
CA MET A 88 7.55 -12.30 -5.10
C MET A 88 8.93 -12.77 -4.63
N GLY A 89 9.14 -14.09 -4.63
CA GLY A 89 10.33 -14.74 -4.11
C GLY A 89 10.13 -15.41 -2.76
N ARG A 90 10.93 -15.02 -1.77
CA ARG A 90 10.66 -15.41 -0.38
C ARG A 90 9.52 -14.55 0.15
N LEU A 91 8.61 -15.17 0.88
CA LEU A 91 7.52 -14.51 1.63
C LEU A 91 8.08 -13.63 2.75
N ASN A 92 8.73 -12.54 2.38
CA ASN A 92 9.18 -11.50 3.29
C ASN A 92 8.24 -10.30 3.14
N THR A 93 7.74 -9.79 4.26
CA THR A 93 6.72 -8.74 4.27
C THR A 93 7.12 -7.49 3.49
N PHE A 94 8.40 -7.11 3.44
CA PHE A 94 8.81 -5.92 2.70
C PHE A 94 8.48 -6.00 1.20
N GLY A 95 8.48 -7.20 0.59
CA GLY A 95 8.13 -7.37 -0.82
C GLY A 95 6.66 -7.05 -1.09
N PHE A 96 5.78 -7.53 -0.21
CA PHE A 96 4.35 -7.20 -0.25
C PHE A 96 4.09 -5.70 -0.05
N PHE A 97 4.82 -5.06 0.85
CA PHE A 97 4.72 -3.61 1.05
C PHE A 97 5.20 -2.81 -0.16
N ILE A 98 6.26 -3.25 -0.85
CA ILE A 98 6.69 -2.62 -2.11
C ILE A 98 5.57 -2.71 -3.15
N LYS A 99 5.01 -3.91 -3.36
CA LYS A 99 3.94 -4.10 -4.34
C LYS A 99 2.71 -3.26 -4.01
N LEU A 100 2.28 -3.29 -2.75
CA LEU A 100 1.16 -2.47 -2.27
C LEU A 100 1.44 -0.96 -2.44
N GLY A 101 2.65 -0.51 -2.12
CA GLY A 101 3.07 0.87 -2.31
C GLY A 101 2.97 1.30 -3.77
N ILE A 102 3.46 0.46 -4.70
CA ILE A 102 3.34 0.70 -6.14
C ILE A 102 1.86 0.80 -6.56
N ASP A 103 1.00 -0.11 -6.08
CA ASP A 103 -0.42 -0.14 -6.44
C ASP A 103 -1.22 1.07 -5.90
N LEU A 104 -0.76 1.65 -4.79
CA LEU A 104 -1.38 2.80 -4.16
C LEU A 104 -0.86 4.14 -4.70
N LEU A 105 0.20 4.16 -5.52
CA LEU A 105 0.72 5.39 -6.11
C LEU A 105 -0.11 5.85 -7.30
N ILE A 106 -0.25 7.16 -7.44
CA ILE A 106 -0.68 7.74 -8.72
C ILE A 106 0.41 7.59 -9.78
N LYS A 107 0.04 7.80 -11.04
CA LYS A 107 1.01 7.97 -12.12
C LYS A 107 1.98 9.12 -11.79
N ASP A 108 3.26 8.90 -12.01
CA ASP A 108 4.36 9.82 -11.72
C ASP A 108 4.54 10.15 -10.21
N GLY A 109 3.91 9.37 -9.32
CA GLY A 109 4.16 9.41 -7.88
C GLY A 109 5.50 8.77 -7.48
N MET A 110 5.94 9.03 -6.25
CA MET A 110 7.24 8.56 -5.74
C MET A 110 7.11 7.62 -4.54
N LEU A 111 7.86 6.50 -4.58
CA LEU A 111 8.01 5.55 -3.48
C LEU A 111 9.41 5.67 -2.87
N GLY A 112 9.51 5.80 -1.55
CA GLY A 112 10.78 5.82 -0.82
C GLY A 112 10.77 4.89 0.38
N TYR A 113 11.41 3.73 0.27
CA TYR A 113 11.50 2.77 1.37
C TYR A 113 12.92 2.50 1.84
N ILE A 114 13.07 2.30 3.14
CA ILE A 114 14.24 1.66 3.75
C ILE A 114 13.95 0.17 3.79
N ILE A 115 14.76 -0.65 3.10
CA ILE A 115 14.55 -2.11 2.98
C ILE A 115 15.89 -2.86 3.02
N PRO A 116 15.89 -4.17 3.30
CA PRO A 116 17.11 -4.96 3.29
C PRO A 116 17.77 -4.97 1.89
N ASN A 117 19.10 -4.80 1.86
CA ASN A 117 19.89 -4.84 0.61
C ASN A 117 19.85 -6.21 -0.10
N THR A 118 19.29 -7.23 0.56
CA THR A 118 19.08 -8.58 0.01
C THR A 118 18.24 -8.55 -1.27
N LEU A 119 17.35 -7.56 -1.43
CA LEU A 119 16.60 -7.32 -2.67
C LEU A 119 17.51 -7.25 -3.89
N LEU A 120 18.69 -6.63 -3.77
CA LEU A 120 19.59 -6.36 -4.89
C LEU A 120 20.30 -7.63 -5.38
N ASN A 121 20.68 -8.52 -4.46
CA ASN A 121 21.66 -9.57 -4.75
C ASN A 121 21.11 -10.99 -4.64
N LEU A 122 19.99 -11.21 -3.93
CA LEU A 122 19.50 -12.57 -3.74
C LEU A 122 18.65 -13.04 -4.94
N PRO A 123 18.90 -14.26 -5.47
CA PRO A 123 18.24 -14.74 -6.68
C PRO A 123 16.72 -14.81 -6.56
N TYR A 124 16.21 -15.17 -5.39
CA TYR A 124 14.79 -15.37 -5.17
C TYR A 124 13.98 -14.06 -5.25
N TYR A 125 14.59 -12.88 -5.10
CA TYR A 125 13.90 -11.60 -5.32
C TYR A 125 13.86 -11.15 -6.79
N LYS A 126 14.19 -12.04 -7.74
CA LYS A 126 14.16 -11.72 -9.17
C LYS A 126 12.80 -11.18 -9.61
N GLU A 127 11.72 -11.86 -9.24
CA GLU A 127 10.36 -11.46 -9.59
C GLU A 127 9.98 -10.10 -9.00
N LEU A 128 10.34 -9.83 -7.74
CA LEU A 128 10.11 -8.51 -7.14
C LEU A 128 10.88 -7.41 -7.88
N ARG A 129 12.12 -7.67 -8.31
CA ARG A 129 12.87 -6.73 -9.15
C ARG A 129 12.21 -6.52 -10.51
N GLU A 130 11.66 -7.57 -11.13
CA GLU A 130 10.91 -7.46 -12.39
C GLU A 130 9.64 -6.61 -12.22
N ILE A 131 8.88 -6.79 -11.13
CA ILE A 131 7.74 -5.92 -10.79
C ILE A 131 8.18 -4.46 -10.69
N ILE A 132 9.25 -4.18 -9.94
CA ILE A 132 9.76 -2.81 -9.78
C ILE A 132 10.16 -2.21 -11.14
N LEU A 133 10.93 -2.95 -11.95
CA LEU A 133 11.46 -2.46 -13.22
C LEU A 133 10.38 -2.32 -14.31
N ASN A 134 9.31 -3.12 -14.24
CA ASN A 134 8.20 -3.03 -15.19
C ASN A 134 7.20 -1.93 -14.82
N SER A 135 7.10 -1.57 -13.53
CA SER A 135 6.11 -0.60 -13.03
C SER A 135 6.69 0.76 -12.67
N CYS A 136 8.01 0.88 -12.46
CA CYS A 136 8.63 2.08 -11.91
C CYS A 136 9.97 2.42 -12.58
N ILE A 137 10.37 3.69 -12.44
CA ILE A 137 11.73 4.17 -12.74
C ILE A 137 12.49 4.27 -11.42
N ILE A 138 13.74 3.78 -11.40
CA ILE A 138 14.60 3.86 -10.22
C ILE A 138 15.37 5.18 -10.26
N GLU A 139 14.98 6.12 -9.40
CA GLU A 139 15.66 7.43 -9.27
C GLU A 139 16.95 7.33 -8.43
N SER A 140 16.96 6.53 -7.37
CA SER A 140 18.11 6.43 -6.46
C SER A 140 18.12 5.12 -5.68
N ILE A 141 19.32 4.62 -5.40
CA ILE A 141 19.58 3.53 -4.46
C ILE A 141 20.69 4.00 -3.52
N CYS A 142 20.37 4.11 -2.23
CA CYS A 142 21.33 4.46 -1.19
C CYS A 142 21.67 3.21 -0.36
N LEU A 143 22.94 2.80 -0.36
CA LEU A 143 23.43 1.71 0.47
C LEU A 143 24.00 2.28 1.78
N LEU A 144 23.43 1.85 2.90
CA LEU A 144 23.98 2.17 4.22
C LEU A 144 25.23 1.30 4.44
N GLN A 145 26.37 1.95 4.67
CA GLN A 145 27.67 1.34 4.95
C GLN A 145 27.90 1.19 6.45
#